data_AF-A0A6L5H6U6-F1
#
_entry.id   AF-A0A6L5H6U6-F1
#
_cell.length_a   1.000
_cell.length_b   1.000
_cell.length_c   1.000
_cell.angle_alpha   90.00
_cell.angle_beta   90.00
_cell.angle_gamma   90.00
#
_symmetry.space_group_name_H-M   'P 1'
#
loop_
_entity.id
_entity.type
_entity.pdbx_description
1 polymer ?
#
loop_
_entity_poly.entity_id
_entity_poly.type
_entity_poly.pdbx_seq_one_letter_code
_entity_poly.pdbx_strand_id
1 'polypeptide(L)' 'MNRSWSLFSFLQPHRCYARLDSMGRCQAFKQCKQPPVGDNWVEIEEIRLNWLHQVLPASARMPARATRSAVLPALGL' A
#
# COMPACT_ATOMS: atom_id res chain seq x y z
N MET A 1 22.58 34.66 -8.78
CA MET A 1 23.02 33.39 -8.17
C MET A 1 22.21 33.21 -6.89
N ASN A 2 21.64 32.07 -6.50
CA ASN A 2 21.92 30.66 -6.76
C ASN A 2 20.73 29.82 -6.24
N ARG A 3 20.51 28.68 -6.89
CA ARG A 3 19.43 27.71 -6.67
C ARG A 3 19.68 26.89 -5.39
N SER A 4 18.65 26.68 -4.57
CA SER A 4 18.61 25.56 -3.61
C SER A 4 17.20 24.95 -3.56
N TRP A 5 16.87 24.28 -4.66
CA TRP A 5 15.80 23.29 -4.72
C TRP A 5 16.14 22.07 -3.83
N SER A 6 15.59 22.02 -2.61
CA SER A 6 15.58 20.79 -1.79
C SER A 6 14.27 20.58 -1.01
N LEU A 7 13.13 21.08 -1.54
CA LEU A 7 11.80 20.82 -0.94
C LEU A 7 11.06 19.65 -1.61
N PHE A 8 11.66 19.00 -2.59
CA PHE A 8 11.16 17.74 -3.15
C PHE A 8 11.84 16.58 -2.45
N SER A 9 11.71 16.49 -1.13
CA SER A 9 11.85 15.19 -0.48
C SER A 9 10.74 14.32 -1.06
N PHE A 10 11.11 13.50 -2.05
CA PHE A 10 10.81 12.09 -2.25
C PHE A 10 9.95 11.45 -1.13
N LEU A 11 8.78 12.01 -0.85
CA LEU A 11 7.79 11.52 0.08
C LEU A 11 7.29 10.21 -0.51
N GLN A 12 7.98 9.13 -0.13
CA GLN A 12 7.51 7.76 -0.33
C GLN A 12 6.03 7.74 0.05
N PRO A 13 5.10 7.56 -0.92
CA PRO A 13 3.69 7.63 -0.63
C PRO A 13 3.39 6.58 0.44
N HIS A 14 2.94 7.05 1.59
CA HIS A 14 2.55 6.17 2.69
C HIS A 14 1.37 5.34 2.19
N ARG A 15 1.60 4.04 1.98
CA ARG A 15 0.59 3.13 1.44
C ARG A 15 -0.46 2.83 2.52
N CYS A 16 -1.71 2.79 2.10
CA CYS A 16 -2.82 2.43 2.96
C CYS A 16 -3.13 0.95 2.77
N TYR A 17 -3.40 0.26 3.87
CA TYR A 17 -3.79 -1.15 3.87
C TYR A 17 -5.07 -1.34 4.67
N ALA A 18 -5.98 -2.14 4.14
CA ALA A 18 -7.15 -2.66 4.84
C ALA A 18 -6.91 -4.13 5.18
N ARG A 19 -7.25 -4.53 6.40
CA ARG A 19 -7.32 -5.94 6.79
C ARG A 19 -8.71 -6.45 6.49
N LEU A 20 -8.80 -7.50 5.70
CA LEU A 20 -10.04 -8.18 5.40
C LEU A 20 -10.22 -9.42 6.29
N ASP A 21 -11.47 -9.71 6.61
CA ASP A 21 -11.85 -11.01 7.17
C ASP A 21 -11.97 -12.08 6.08
N SER A 22 -12.16 -13.34 6.47
CA SER A 22 -12.48 -14.48 5.58
C SER A 22 -13.65 -14.20 4.63
N MET A 23 -14.62 -13.39 5.06
CA MET A 23 -15.76 -12.96 4.25
C MET A 23 -15.49 -11.73 3.36
N GLY A 24 -14.26 -11.19 3.36
CA GLY A 24 -13.89 -9.99 2.61
C GLY A 24 -14.34 -8.67 3.22
N ARG A 25 -14.78 -8.68 4.49
CA ARG A 25 -15.17 -7.46 5.23
C ARG A 25 -13.97 -6.77 5.83
N CYS A 26 -13.91 -5.44 5.76
CA CYS A 26 -12.81 -4.69 6.35
C CYS A 26 -12.93 -4.63 7.87
N GLN A 27 -11.91 -5.13 8.57
CA GLN A 27 -11.85 -5.13 10.03
C GLN A 27 -10.96 -4.02 10.58
N ALA A 28 -9.89 -3.67 9.88
CA ALA A 28 -8.92 -2.69 10.35
C ALA A 28 -8.24 -1.97 9.20
N PHE A 29 -7.69 -0.79 9.49
CA PHE A 29 -6.89 -0.02 8.56
C PHE A 29 -5.50 0.22 9.14
N LYS A 30 -4.49 0.26 8.28
CA LYS A 30 -3.12 0.54 8.66
C LYS A 30 -2.40 1.29 7.55
N GLN A 31 -1.73 2.38 7.90
CA GLN A 31 -0.92 3.16 6.95
C GLN A 31 0.55 2.90 7.21
N CYS A 32 1.25 2.28 6.25
CA CYS A 32 2.64 1.86 6.40
C CYS A 32 3.39 2.09 5.08
N LYS A 33 4.70 2.31 5.16
CA LYS A 33 5.56 2.29 3.96
C LYS A 33 5.85 0.87 3.48
N GLN A 34 5.86 -0.10 4.40
CA GLN A 34 6.13 -1.51 4.13
C GLN A 34 4.84 -2.32 4.18
N PRO A 35 4.72 -3.39 3.37
CA PRO A 35 3.60 -4.30 3.47
C PRO A 35 3.55 -4.91 4.88
N PRO A 36 2.41 -4.82 5.59
CA PRO A 36 2.29 -5.43 6.91
C PRO A 36 2.40 -6.96 6.79
N VAL A 37 3.17 -7.56 7.71
CA VAL A 37 3.30 -9.02 7.82
C VAL A 37 2.04 -9.58 8.49
N GLY A 38 1.39 -10.55 7.84
CA GLY A 38 0.18 -11.22 8.31
C GLY A 38 -0.86 -11.42 7.22
N ASP A 39 -1.86 -12.25 7.49
CA ASP A 39 -2.85 -12.65 6.49
C ASP A 39 -3.93 -11.57 6.24
N ASN A 40 -4.37 -11.50 4.98
CA ASN A 40 -5.49 -10.69 4.49
C ASN A 40 -5.35 -9.17 4.53
N TRP A 41 -4.13 -8.64 4.52
CA TRP A 41 -3.92 -7.23 4.22
C TRP A 41 -3.98 -6.96 2.72
N VAL A 42 -4.81 -6.01 2.32
CA VAL A 42 -4.91 -5.54 0.94
C VAL A 42 -4.54 -4.06 0.87
N GLU A 43 -3.78 -3.69 -0.15
CA GLU A 43 -3.43 -2.29 -0.41
C GLU A 43 -4.67 -1.57 -0.97
N ILE A 44 -4.95 -0.39 -0.42
CA ILE A 44 -6.08 0.47 -0.80
C ILE A 44 -5.56 1.85 -1.16
N GLU A 45 -6.29 2.58 -2.00
CA GLU A 45 -5.89 3.94 -2.39
C GLU A 45 -5.94 4.92 -1.21
N GLU A 46 -6.95 4.75 -0.36
CA GLU A 46 -7.27 5.66 0.74
C GLU A 46 -7.97 4.91 1.88
N ILE A 47 -7.88 5.42 3.11
CA ILE A 47 -8.60 4.85 4.27
C ILE A 47 -9.97 5.52 4.35
N ARG A 48 -11.06 4.75 4.17
CA ARG A 48 -12.43 5.22 4.42
C ARG A 48 -13.08 4.42 5.55
N LEU A 49 -13.46 5.12 6.61
CA LEU A 49 -14.19 4.55 7.75
C LEU A 49 -15.53 3.92 7.34
N ASN A 50 -16.14 4.37 6.24
CA ASN A 50 -17.36 3.79 5.70
C ASN A 50 -17.20 2.32 5.25
N TRP A 51 -15.97 1.86 5.04
CA TRP A 51 -15.70 0.46 4.71
C TRP A 51 -15.57 -0.43 5.95
N LEU A 52 -15.47 0.13 7.15
CA LEU A 52 -15.38 -0.64 8.38
C LEU A 52 -16.60 -1.54 8.54
N HIS A 53 -16.37 -2.83 8.77
CA HIS A 53 -17.38 -3.89 8.83
C HIS A 53 -18.15 -4.15 7.52
N GLN A 54 -17.79 -3.48 6.42
CA GLN A 54 -18.37 -3.66 5.09
C GLN A 54 -17.43 -4.43 4.17
N VAL A 55 -18.00 -5.05 3.13
CA VAL A 55 -17.21 -5.74 2.09
C VAL A 55 -16.43 -4.69 1.31
N LEU A 56 -15.10 -4.86 1.23
CA LEU A 56 -14.26 -3.89 0.54
C LEU A 56 -14.54 -3.95 -0.97
N PRO A 57 -15.02 -2.86 -1.60
CA PRO A 57 -15.35 -2.85 -3.02
C PRO A 57 -14.09 -3.02 -3.86
N ALA A 58 -14.21 -3.67 -5.02
CA ALA A 58 -13.07 -3.91 -5.92
C ALA A 58 -12.40 -2.61 -6.36
N SER A 59 -13.18 -1.54 -6.55
CA SER A 59 -12.66 -0.21 -6.93
C SER A 59 -11.79 0.46 -5.86
N ALA A 60 -11.91 0.05 -4.59
CA ALA A 60 -11.08 0.57 -3.50
C ALA A 60 -9.75 -0.20 -3.36
N ARG A 61 -9.68 -1.41 -3.93
CA ARG A 61 -8.48 -2.24 -3.91
C ARG A 61 -7.54 -1.66 -4.95
N MET A 62 -6.37 -1.23 -4.52
CA MET A 62 -5.30 -0.97 -5.48
C MET A 62 -5.08 -2.28 -6.24
N PRO A 63 -5.08 -2.28 -7.59
CA PRO A 63 -4.74 -3.47 -8.34
C PRO A 63 -3.37 -3.88 -7.83
N ALA A 64 -3.29 -5.03 -7.17
CA ALA A 64 -2.07 -5.49 -6.51
C ALA A 64 -0.98 -5.38 -7.56
N ARG A 65 -0.17 -4.32 -7.48
CA ARG A 65 0.88 -4.08 -8.46
C ARG A 65 1.86 -5.14 -8.09
N ALA A 66 1.70 -6.31 -8.74
CA ALA A 66 2.46 -7.52 -8.50
C ALA A 66 3.85 -7.02 -8.20
N THR A 67 4.24 -7.13 -6.93
CA THR A 67 5.49 -6.61 -6.45
C THR A 67 6.46 -7.35 -7.33
N ARG A 68 6.91 -6.70 -8.42
CA ARG A 68 8.02 -7.15 -9.22
C ARG A 68 9.11 -6.99 -8.21
N SER A 69 9.29 -8.06 -7.43
CA SER A 69 10.48 -8.40 -6.73
C SER A 69 11.51 -8.26 -7.82
N ALA A 70 12.08 -7.05 -7.91
CA ALA A 70 13.26 -6.82 -8.69
C ALA A 70 14.33 -7.54 -7.89
N VAL A 71 14.29 -8.88 -8.00
CA VAL A 71 15.49 -9.68 -8.08
C VAL A 71 16.19 -9.10 -9.29
N LEU A 72 16.97 -8.04 -9.05
CA LEU A 72 18.04 -7.67 -9.94
C LEU A 72 18.87 -8.95 -10.03
N PRO A 73 18.94 -9.64 -11.19
CA PRO A 73 19.98 -10.62 -11.34
C PRO A 73 21.27 -9.84 -11.16
N ALA A 74 22.02 -10.17 -10.12
CA ALA A 74 23.37 -9.66 -9.95
C ALA A 74 24.10 -9.98 -11.26
N LEU A 75 24.37 -8.93 -12.03
CA LEU A 75 25.22 -8.98 -13.21
C LEU A 75 26.54 -9.62 -12.78
N GLY A 76 26.89 -10.69 -13.48
CA GLY A 76 28.06 -11.50 -13.17
C GLY A 76 29.37 -10.74 -13.27
N LEU A 77 30.38 -11.33 -12.62
CA LEU A 77 31.78 -11.38 -13.02
C LEU A 77 32.44 -12.51 -12.23
#